data_AF-A0A9X2CTZ5-F1
#
_entry.id   AF-A0A9X2CTZ5-F1
#
_cell.length_a   1.000
_cell.length_b   1.000
_cell.length_c   1.000
_cell.angle_alpha   90.00
_cell.angle_beta   90.00
_cell.angle_gamma   90.00
#
_symmetry.space_group_name_H-M   'P 1'
#
loop_
_entity.id
_entity.type
_entity.pdbx_description
1 polymer ?
#
loop_
_entity_poly.entity_id
_entity_poly.type
_entity_poly.pdbx_seq_one_letter_code
_entity_poly.pdbx_strand_id
1 'polypeptide(L)' 'MRPLQISAETAQKLSESLNVPIEQIMHMPQHILLAKLAELQESEKKDK' A
#
# COMPACT_ATOMS: atom_id res chain seq x y z
N MET A 1 4.66 -1.85 -18.55
CA MET A 1 4.36 -1.79 -17.11
C MET A 1 5.26 -2.79 -16.42
N ARG A 2 6.22 -2.36 -15.59
CA ARG A 2 7.04 -3.31 -14.81
C ARG A 2 6.14 -3.88 -13.72
N PRO A 3 6.02 -5.23 -13.58
CA PRO A 3 5.27 -5.82 -12.48
C PRO A 3 5.88 -5.36 -11.16
N LEU A 4 5.04 -5.08 -10.17
CA LEU A 4 5.49 -4.77 -8.82
C LEU A 4 6.34 -5.92 -8.31
N GLN A 5 7.61 -5.63 -7.99
CA GLN A 5 8.49 -6.60 -7.36
C GLN A 5 8.38 -6.49 -5.85
N ILE A 6 7.19 -6.81 -5.34
CA ILE A 6 6.93 -6.91 -3.90
C ILE A 6 6.92 -8.37 -3.49
N SER A 7 7.57 -8.68 -2.38
CA SER A 7 7.47 -10.01 -1.76
C SER A 7 6.08 -10.19 -1.16
N ALA A 8 5.65 -11.45 -1.02
CA ALA A 8 4.39 -11.78 -0.36
C ALA A 8 4.33 -11.24 1.08
N GLU A 9 5.46 -11.25 1.79
CA GLU A 9 5.57 -10.68 3.13
C GLU A 9 5.32 -9.17 3.14
N THR A 10 5.88 -8.44 2.16
CA THR A 10 5.67 -7.00 2.03
C THR A 10 4.21 -6.70 1.68
N ALA A 11 3.62 -7.48 0.78
CA ALA A 11 2.22 -7.31 0.40
C ALA A 11 1.27 -7.54 1.60
N GLN A 12 1.58 -8.50 2.47
CA GLN A 12 0.79 -8.79 3.67
C GLN A 12 0.85 -7.63 4.69
N LYS A 13 2.05 -7.10 4.96
CA LYS A 13 2.21 -5.92 5.83
C LYS A 13 1.52 -4.68 5.27
N LEU A 14 1.61 -4.46 3.96
CA LEU A 14 0.92 -3.36 3.29
C LEU A 14 -0.60 -3.54 3.34
N SER A 15 -1.10 -4.77 3.22
CA SER A 15 -2.54 -5.10 3.32
C SER A 15 -3.11 -4.72 4.68
N GLU A 16 -2.40 -5.08 5.74
CA GLU A 16 -2.76 -4.73 7.12
C GLU A 16 -2.70 -3.22 7.35
N SER A 17 -1.62 -2.56 6.91
CA SER A 17 -1.42 -1.13 7.14
C SER A 17 -2.44 -0.26 6.39
N LEU A 18 -2.74 -0.63 5.14
CA LEU A 18 -3.66 0.11 4.28
C LEU A 18 -5.12 -0.32 4.47
N ASN A 19 -5.36 -1.41 5.20
CA ASN A 19 -6.66 -2.08 5.32
C ASN A 19 -7.29 -2.37 3.93
N VAL A 20 -6.46 -2.86 3.00
CA VAL A 20 -6.83 -3.19 1.62
C VAL A 20 -6.51 -4.67 1.36
N PRO A 21 -7.33 -5.44 0.61
CA PRO A 21 -7.05 -6.83 0.29
C PRO A 21 -5.69 -7.04 -0.39
N ILE A 22 -5.02 -8.14 -0.05
CA ILE A 22 -3.69 -8.45 -0.58
C ILE A 22 -3.69 -8.67 -2.10
N GLU A 23 -4.76 -9.25 -2.64
CA GLU A 23 -4.96 -9.44 -4.08
C GLU A 23 -4.96 -8.09 -4.82
N GLN A 24 -5.59 -7.09 -4.20
CA GLN A 24 -5.66 -5.75 -4.78
C GLN A 24 -4.29 -5.07 -4.75
N ILE A 25 -3.47 -5.29 -3.71
CA ILE A 25 -2.10 -4.76 -3.60
C ILE A 25 -1.19 -5.38 -4.66
N MET A 26 -1.30 -6.68 -4.89
CA MET A 26 -0.49 -7.42 -5.87
C MET A 26 -0.81 -7.03 -7.32
N HIS A 27 -1.98 -6.45 -7.59
CA HIS A 27 -2.40 -5.97 -8.90
C HIS A 27 -2.40 -4.44 -9.00
N MET A 28 -2.07 -3.76 -7.90
CA MET A 28 -2.09 -2.31 -7.85
C MET A 28 -0.97 -1.72 -8.72
N PRO A 29 -1.20 -0.60 -9.41
CA PRO A 29 -0.11 0.19 -9.97
C PRO A 29 0.75 0.82 -8.85
N GLN A 30 2.06 0.89 -9.07
CA GLN A 30 3.02 1.43 -8.10
C GLN A 30 2.71 2.85 -7.63
N HIS A 31 2.25 3.72 -8.54
CA HIS A 31 1.93 5.11 -8.20
C HIS A 31 0.70 5.24 -7.28
N ILE A 32 -0.26 4.31 -7.37
CA ILE A 32 -1.45 4.30 -6.50
C ILE A 32 -1.06 3.86 -5.08
N LEU A 33 -0.18 2.86 -4.96
CA LEU A 33 0.37 2.46 -3.66
C LEU A 33 1.07 3.62 -2.95
N LEU A 34 1.90 4.38 -3.69
CA LEU A 34 2.58 5.56 -3.15
C LEU A 34 1.59 6.65 -2.70
N ALA A 35 0.53 6.91 -3.47
CA ALA A 35 -0.50 7.87 -3.09
C ALA A 35 -1.22 7.46 -1.80
N LYS A 36 -1.63 6.19 -1.69
CA LYS A 36 -2.30 5.69 -0.48
C LYS A 36 -1.40 5.69 0.76
N LEU A 37 -0.10 5.42 0.59
CA LEU A 37 0.87 5.52 1.68
C LEU A 37 1.04 6.98 2.14
N ALA A 38 1.03 7.94 1.22
CA ALA A 38 1.04 9.37 1.56
C ALA A 38 -0.24 9.78 2.32
N GLU A 39 -1.41 9.33 1.87
CA GLU A 39 -2.70 9.56 2.57
C GLU A 39 -2.69 8.98 4.00
N LEU A 40 -2.12 7.78 4.19
CA LEU A 40 -1.92 7.18 5.52
C LEU A 40 -1.03 8.05 6.41
N GLN A 41 0.11 8.50 5.90
CA GLN A 41 1.02 9.35 6.68
C GLN A 41 0.41 10.72 7.01
N GLU A 42 -0.39 11.28 6.11
CA GLU A 42 -1.11 12.53 6.37
C GLU A 42 -2.21 12.35 7.42
N SER A 43 -2.96 11.25 7.38
CA SER A 43 -3.97 10.94 8.40
C SER A 43 -3.33 10.69 9.77
N GLU A 44 -2.26 9.90 9.86
CA GLU A 44 -1.53 9.69 11.12
C GLU A 44 -0.93 10.98 11.70
N LYS A 45 -0.54 11.94 10.85
CA LYS A 45 -0.06 13.26 11.31
C LYS A 45 -1.17 14.18 11.77
N LYS A 46 -2.40 13.99 11.29
CA LYS A 46 -3.55 14.85 11.62
C LYS A 46 -4.25 14.41 12.90
N ASP A 47 -4.09 13.15 13.28
CA ASP A 47 -4.61 12.55 14.52
C ASP A 47 -3.61 12.64 15.71
N LYS A 48 -2.52 13.41 15.58
CA LYS A 48 -1.55 13.69 16.65
C LYS A 48 -1.50 15.17 17.01
#